data_AF-A0A3S2TU69-F1
#
_entry.id   AF-A0A3S2TU69-F1
#
_cell.length_a   1.000
_cell.length_b   1.000
_cell.length_c   1.000
_cell.angle_alpha   90.00
_cell.angle_beta   90.00
_cell.angle_gamma   90.00
#
_symmetry.space_group_name_H-M   'P 1'
#
loop_
_entity.id
_entity.type
_entity.pdbx_description
1 polymer ?
#
loop_
_entity_poly.entity_id
_entity_poly.type
_entity_poly.pdbx_seq_one_letter_code
_entity_poly.pdbx_strand_id
1 'polypeptide(L)'
;MAATKINIAPVENKYIKLIMSVEDMDKEKLVDLGDSFLLKMNKKSKSGNELYFSVLFAKKMMNKPSRTSNPSIAITKNKNLITVTLTIMQELESIQESEGFYWIKTENAASPAFEFSYKMNESYYDKKITQVLAETAQTENTD
;
A
#
# COMPACT_ATOMS: atom_id res chain seq x y z
N MET A 1 -11.99 -4.49 -15.11
CA MET A 1 -10.62 -3.92 -15.25
C MET A 1 -10.11 -3.68 -13.84
N ALA A 2 -8.96 -4.25 -13.45
CA ALA A 2 -8.51 -4.20 -12.05
C ALA A 2 -8.25 -2.76 -11.59
N ALA A 3 -8.88 -2.35 -10.48
CA ALA A 3 -8.73 -1.01 -9.93
C ALA A 3 -7.60 -1.00 -8.90
N THR A 4 -6.70 -0.02 -8.98
CA THR A 4 -5.68 0.19 -7.93
C THR A 4 -6.05 1.44 -7.17
N LYS A 5 -6.20 1.30 -5.86
CA LYS A 5 -6.46 2.39 -4.93
C LYS A 5 -5.30 2.50 -3.95
N ILE A 6 -4.85 3.72 -3.70
CA ILE A 6 -3.83 4.02 -2.69
C ILE A 6 -4.42 5.12 -1.81
N ASN A 7 -4.48 4.84 -0.52
CA ASN A 7 -4.81 5.83 0.51
C ASN A 7 -3.63 5.94 1.46
N ILE A 8 -3.27 7.17 1.76
CA ILE A 8 -2.18 7.52 2.65
C ILE A 8 -2.69 8.66 3.52
N ALA A 9 -2.57 8.50 4.83
CA ALA A 9 -2.95 9.52 5.79
C ALA A 9 -2.04 9.45 7.03
N PRO A 10 -1.67 10.60 7.61
CA PRO A 10 -1.03 10.63 8.92
C PRO A 10 -2.01 10.19 10.02
N VAL A 11 -1.47 9.68 11.13
CA VAL A 11 -2.23 9.26 12.33
C VAL A 11 -1.50 9.73 13.57
N GLU A 12 -2.22 10.40 14.47
CA GLU A 12 -1.72 10.86 15.78
C GLU A 12 -0.42 11.70 15.67
N ASN A 13 -0.24 12.44 14.56
CA ASN A 13 0.96 13.22 14.24
C ASN A 13 2.30 12.46 14.35
N LYS A 14 2.25 11.12 14.37
CA LYS A 14 3.41 10.27 14.65
C LYS A 14 3.58 9.17 13.61
N TYR A 15 2.48 8.65 13.09
CA TYR A 15 2.49 7.54 12.15
C TYR A 15 1.89 7.95 10.81
N ILE A 16 2.14 7.12 9.81
CA ILE A 16 1.47 7.15 8.52
C ILE A 16 0.81 5.79 8.30
N LYS A 17 -0.48 5.84 7.97
CA LYS A 17 -1.28 4.68 7.59
C LYS A 17 -1.40 4.66 6.08
N LEU A 18 -0.86 3.63 5.47
CA LEU A 18 -0.99 3.35 4.05
C LEU A 18 -1.90 2.14 3.83
N ILE A 19 -2.90 2.31 2.97
CA ILE A 19 -3.74 1.22 2.46
C ILE A 19 -3.64 1.22 0.94
N MET A 20 -3.14 0.11 0.37
CA MET A 20 -3.13 -0.11 -1.07
C MET A 20 -4.00 -1.32 -1.40
N SER A 21 -4.92 -1.15 -2.35
CA SER A 21 -5.80 -2.23 -2.82
C SER A 21 -5.68 -2.40 -4.33
N VAL A 22 -5.47 -3.64 -4.78
CA VAL A 22 -5.69 -4.07 -6.17
C VAL A 22 -6.98 -4.88 -6.19
N GLU A 23 -8.05 -4.29 -6.70
CA GLU A 23 -9.40 -4.87 -6.69
C GLU A 23 -9.74 -5.50 -8.03
N ASP A 24 -10.58 -6.54 -8.00
CA ASP A 24 -11.18 -7.18 -9.17
C ASP A 24 -10.16 -7.62 -10.23
N MET A 25 -9.05 -8.20 -9.78
CA MET A 25 -8.02 -8.72 -10.65
C MET A 25 -8.34 -10.16 -11.07
N ASP A 26 -8.37 -10.42 -12.37
CA ASP A 26 -8.47 -11.79 -12.88
C ASP A 26 -7.30 -12.64 -12.36
N LYS A 27 -7.61 -13.83 -11.84
CA LYS A 27 -6.59 -14.77 -11.34
C LYS A 27 -5.49 -15.07 -12.36
N GLU A 28 -5.82 -15.04 -13.66
CA GLU A 28 -4.88 -15.27 -14.77
C GLU A 28 -3.76 -14.23 -14.86
N LYS A 29 -3.90 -13.07 -14.20
CA LYS A 29 -2.85 -12.06 -14.10
C LYS A 29 -1.79 -12.38 -13.06
N LEU A 30 -2.01 -13.42 -12.26
CA LEU A 30 -1.02 -13.94 -11.32
C LEU A 30 -0.06 -14.89 -12.04
N VAL A 31 1.22 -14.81 -11.69
CA VAL A 31 2.19 -15.82 -12.11
C VAL A 31 2.06 -17.03 -11.20
N ASP A 32 1.73 -18.19 -11.78
CA ASP A 32 1.65 -19.46 -11.07
C ASP A 32 3.05 -20.06 -10.89
N LEU A 33 3.43 -20.34 -9.64
CA LEU A 33 4.72 -20.91 -9.26
C LEU A 33 4.58 -22.27 -8.56
N GLY A 34 3.51 -23.01 -8.85
CA GLY A 34 3.26 -24.33 -8.27
C GLY A 34 2.36 -24.26 -7.03
N ASP A 35 2.92 -24.10 -5.83
CA ASP A 35 2.15 -24.00 -4.59
C ASP A 35 1.81 -22.55 -4.18
N SER A 36 2.32 -21.59 -4.96
CA SER A 36 2.29 -20.16 -4.68
C SER A 36 1.91 -19.35 -5.93
N PHE A 37 1.51 -18.10 -5.71
CA PHE A 37 1.31 -17.10 -6.74
C PHE A 37 2.18 -15.88 -6.50
N LEU A 38 2.61 -15.25 -7.59
CA LEU A 38 3.29 -13.98 -7.59
C LEU A 38 2.44 -12.93 -8.33
N LEU A 39 2.17 -11.81 -7.66
CA LEU A 39 1.63 -10.60 -8.26
C LEU A 39 2.76 -9.57 -8.34
N LYS A 40 2.97 -8.99 -9.53
CA LYS A 40 3.84 -7.83 -9.74
C LYS A 40 3.04 -6.73 -10.42
N MET A 41 3.20 -5.50 -9.94
CA MET A 41 2.50 -4.34 -10.46
C MET A 41 3.43 -3.12 -10.44
N ASN A 42 3.56 -2.51 -11.62
CA ASN A 42 4.24 -1.24 -11.81
C ASN A 42 3.24 -0.25 -12.41
N LYS A 43 3.01 0.88 -11.75
CA LYS A 43 2.11 1.92 -12.23
C LYS A 43 2.72 3.29 -12.09
N LYS A 44 2.63 4.09 -13.14
CA LYS A 44 2.97 5.52 -13.13
C LYS A 44 1.72 6.32 -13.40
N SER A 45 1.39 7.26 -12.51
CA SER A 45 0.27 8.17 -12.71
C SER A 45 0.65 9.30 -13.67
N LYS A 46 -0.36 9.96 -14.24
CA LYS A 46 -0.15 11.18 -15.05
C LYS A 46 0.52 12.31 -14.26
N SER A 47 0.35 12.33 -12.93
CA SER A 47 0.97 13.29 -12.04
C SER A 47 2.43 12.96 -11.70
N GLY A 48 2.97 11.83 -12.18
CA GLY A 48 4.36 11.43 -11.92
C GLY A 48 4.57 10.63 -10.64
N ASN A 49 3.50 10.21 -9.95
CA ASN A 49 3.61 9.28 -8.83
C ASN A 49 3.83 7.87 -9.37
N GLU A 50 4.67 7.08 -8.71
CA GLU A 50 5.08 5.76 -9.19
C GLU A 50 4.90 4.72 -8.10
N LEU A 51 4.23 3.62 -8.43
CA LEU A 51 4.01 2.46 -7.58
C LEU A 51 4.77 1.28 -8.16
N TYR A 52 5.60 0.67 -7.32
CA TYR A 52 6.08 -0.70 -7.46
C TYR A 52 5.48 -1.54 -6.33
N PHE A 53 4.85 -2.65 -6.68
CA PHE A 53 4.36 -3.62 -5.71
C PHE A 53 4.58 -5.04 -6.21
N SER A 54 5.15 -5.88 -5.36
CA SER A 54 5.33 -7.31 -5.58
C SER A 54 4.86 -8.06 -4.34
N VAL A 55 4.05 -9.12 -4.51
CA VAL A 55 3.68 -10.02 -3.41
C VAL A 55 3.71 -11.47 -3.87
N LEU A 56 4.38 -12.29 -3.07
CA LEU A 56 4.46 -13.74 -3.19
C LEU A 56 3.65 -14.37 -2.05
N PHE A 57 2.68 -15.22 -2.39
CA PHE A 57 1.80 -15.84 -1.41
C PHE A 57 1.42 -17.27 -1.80
N ALA A 58 1.34 -18.14 -0.80
CA ALA A 58 0.90 -19.52 -1.02
C ALA A 58 -0.58 -19.56 -1.45
N LYS A 59 -0.93 -20.46 -2.38
CA LYS A 59 -2.32 -20.59 -2.90
C LYS A 59 -3.35 -20.79 -1.79
N LYS A 60 -2.95 -21.50 -0.73
CA LYS A 60 -3.77 -21.76 0.47
C LYS A 60 -4.12 -20.52 1.29
N MET A 61 -3.50 -19.37 1.01
CA MET A 61 -3.80 -18.10 1.67
C MET A 61 -5.01 -17.39 1.07
N MET A 62 -5.45 -17.78 -0.13
CA MET A 62 -6.72 -17.29 -0.68
C MET A 62 -7.86 -17.62 0.28
N ASN A 63 -8.69 -16.62 0.59
CA ASN A 63 -9.85 -16.75 1.47
C ASN A 63 -9.52 -17.04 2.94
N LYS A 64 -8.28 -16.83 3.38
CA LYS A 64 -7.95 -16.82 4.80
C LYS A 64 -7.95 -15.38 5.31
N PRO A 65 -8.63 -15.08 6.42
CA PRO A 65 -8.48 -13.78 7.07
C PRO A 65 -7.02 -13.58 7.48
N SER A 66 -6.46 -12.42 7.13
CA SER A 66 -5.14 -12.01 7.60
C SER A 66 -5.19 -11.90 9.12
N ARG A 67 -4.30 -12.61 9.82
CA ARG A 67 -4.04 -12.31 11.23
C ARG A 67 -3.47 -10.89 11.30
N THR A 68 -3.98 -10.08 12.21
CA THR A 68 -3.55 -8.69 12.42
C THR A 68 -2.07 -8.65 12.75
N SER A 69 -1.27 -8.23 11.78
CA SER A 69 0.16 -7.93 11.90
C SER A 69 0.43 -6.65 11.13
N ASN A 70 1.48 -5.92 11.50
CA ASN A 70 1.91 -4.74 10.78
C ASN A 70 3.32 -5.01 10.24
N PRO A 71 3.54 -5.00 8.91
CA PRO A 71 2.54 -4.83 7.84
C PRO A 71 1.57 -6.02 7.71
N SER A 72 0.36 -5.80 7.17
CA SER A 72 -0.60 -6.86 6.85
C SER A 72 -0.99 -6.90 5.38
N ILE A 73 -1.21 -8.11 4.88
CA ILE A 73 -1.75 -8.36 3.54
C ILE A 73 -2.97 -9.26 3.64
N ALA A 74 -4.09 -8.79 3.11
CA ALA A 74 -5.30 -9.56 2.93
C ALA A 74 -5.48 -9.92 1.45
N ILE A 75 -5.82 -11.18 1.17
CA ILE A 75 -6.07 -11.69 -0.18
C ILE A 75 -7.42 -12.36 -0.20
N THR A 76 -8.38 -11.75 -0.87
CA THR A 76 -9.75 -12.25 -0.99
C THR A 76 -10.02 -12.66 -2.42
N LYS A 77 -10.75 -13.78 -2.59
CA LYS A 77 -11.19 -14.25 -3.91
C LYS A 77 -12.71 -14.17 -3.97
N ASN A 78 -13.23 -13.53 -5.00
CA ASN A 78 -14.65 -13.52 -5.34
C ASN A 78 -14.84 -14.08 -6.75
N LYS A 79 -15.39 -15.30 -6.86
CA LYS A 79 -15.46 -16.07 -8.11
C LYS A 79 -14.08 -16.18 -8.77
N ASN A 80 -13.85 -15.54 -9.92
CA ASN A 80 -12.58 -15.57 -10.65
C ASN A 80 -11.71 -14.33 -10.39
N LEU A 81 -12.22 -13.39 -9.60
CA LEU A 81 -11.56 -12.14 -9.27
C LEU A 81 -10.87 -12.23 -7.92
N ILE A 82 -9.74 -11.53 -7.81
CA ILE A 82 -8.88 -11.47 -6.64
C ILE A 82 -8.71 -10.02 -6.25
N THR A 83 -8.83 -9.76 -4.95
CA THR A 83 -8.48 -8.49 -4.33
C THR A 83 -7.31 -8.68 -3.39
N VAL A 84 -6.29 -7.85 -3.53
CA VAL A 84 -5.13 -7.80 -2.63
C VAL A 84 -5.12 -6.46 -1.93
N THR A 85 -5.11 -6.46 -0.60
CA THR A 85 -5.05 -5.26 0.23
C THR A 85 -3.83 -5.31 1.14
N LEU A 86 -2.93 -4.36 0.97
CA LEU A 86 -1.77 -4.10 1.84
C LEU A 86 -2.13 -2.97 2.81
N THR A 87 -1.90 -3.19 4.10
CA THR A 87 -1.99 -2.14 5.13
C THR A 87 -0.68 -2.05 5.88
N ILE A 88 -0.11 -0.85 5.92
CA ILE A 88 1.15 -0.54 6.61
C ILE A 88 0.89 0.63 7.56
N MET A 89 1.34 0.49 8.80
CA MET A 89 1.51 1.58 9.75
C MET A 89 3.02 1.75 9.98
N GLN A 90 3.56 2.92 9.74
CA GLN A 90 4.99 3.19 9.98
C GLN A 90 5.16 4.58 10.57
N GLU A 91 6.31 4.88 11.14
CA GLU A 91 6.58 6.23 11.66
C GLU A 91 6.55 7.25 10.54
N LEU A 92 6.05 8.46 10.79
CA LEU A 92 5.94 9.50 9.77
C LEU A 92 7.31 9.85 9.17
N GLU A 93 8.36 9.80 10.00
CA GLU A 93 9.77 10.03 9.62
C GLU A 93 10.33 8.99 8.64
N SER A 94 9.64 7.87 8.44
CA SER A 94 10.05 6.86 7.45
C SER A 94 9.86 7.31 5.99
N ILE A 95 9.17 8.43 5.76
CA ILE A 95 9.04 9.02 4.43
C ILE A 95 10.33 9.73 4.08
N GLN A 96 11.04 9.23 3.09
CA GLN A 96 12.32 9.80 2.67
C GLN A 96 12.11 10.79 1.52
N GLU A 97 12.68 11.99 1.65
CA GLU A 97 12.78 12.94 0.55
C GLU A 97 14.06 12.70 -0.25
N SER A 98 13.94 12.62 -1.58
CA SER A 98 15.08 12.49 -2.48
C SER A 98 14.72 13.06 -3.85
N GLU A 99 15.57 13.94 -4.37
CA GLU A 99 15.44 14.53 -5.71
C GLU A 99 14.07 15.23 -5.96
N GLY A 100 13.51 15.88 -4.93
CA GLY A 100 12.20 16.55 -5.02
C GLY A 100 11.00 15.59 -5.03
N PHE A 101 11.21 14.33 -4.63
CA PHE A 101 10.15 13.34 -4.46
C PHE A 101 10.18 12.73 -3.06
N TYR A 102 9.01 12.30 -2.61
CA TYR A 102 8.82 11.64 -1.33
C TYR A 102 8.60 10.15 -1.53
N TRP A 103 9.24 9.33 -0.70
CA TRP A 103 9.28 7.89 -0.88
C TRP A 103 8.80 7.15 0.35
N ILE A 104 7.94 6.16 0.13
CA ILE A 104 7.62 5.11 1.09
C ILE A 104 8.16 3.80 0.52
N LYS A 105 9.08 3.17 1.25
CA LYS A 105 9.65 1.86 0.88
C LYS A 105 9.50 0.92 2.05
N THR A 106 8.96 -0.26 1.80
CA THR A 106 8.88 -1.31 2.82
C THR A 106 8.91 -2.68 2.17
N GLU A 107 9.46 -3.63 2.89
CA GLU A 107 9.55 -5.03 2.50
C GLU A 107 9.19 -5.91 3.69
N ASN A 108 8.68 -7.10 3.38
CA ASN A 108 8.44 -8.13 4.38
C ASN A 108 8.84 -9.48 3.79
N ALA A 109 9.77 -10.17 4.45
CA ALA A 109 10.17 -11.51 4.06
C ALA A 109 9.24 -12.61 4.62
N ALA A 110 8.37 -12.29 5.60
CA ALA A 110 7.43 -13.25 6.17
C ALA A 110 6.27 -13.52 5.21
N SER A 111 5.77 -14.76 5.17
CA SER A 111 4.66 -15.13 4.28
C SER A 111 3.34 -14.44 4.66
N PRO A 112 2.70 -13.66 3.77
CA PRO A 112 3.05 -13.46 2.36
C PRO A 112 4.18 -12.43 2.20
N ALA A 113 5.24 -12.84 1.48
CA ALA A 113 6.40 -11.99 1.29
C ALA A 113 6.08 -10.90 0.26
N PHE A 114 6.53 -9.66 0.51
CA PHE A 114 6.23 -8.55 -0.37
C PHE A 114 7.30 -7.47 -0.39
N GLU A 115 7.28 -6.69 -1.47
CA GLU A 115 8.03 -5.46 -1.65
C GLU A 115 7.07 -4.36 -2.10
N PHE A 116 7.18 -3.19 -1.48
CA PHE A 116 6.38 -2.02 -1.80
C PHE A 116 7.28 -0.79 -1.88
N SER A 117 7.18 -0.05 -2.98
CA SER A 117 7.80 1.25 -3.12
C SER A 117 6.81 2.21 -3.77
N TYR A 118 6.57 3.34 -3.12
CA TYR A 118 5.73 4.40 -3.63
C TYR A 118 6.44 5.74 -3.65
N LYS A 119 6.59 6.28 -4.86
CA LYS A 119 7.12 7.61 -5.15
C LYS A 119 5.96 8.59 -5.27
N MET A 120 6.02 9.66 -4.49
CA MET A 120 5.05 10.74 -4.47
C MET A 120 5.72 12.02 -4.92
N ASN A 121 5.07 12.76 -5.82
CA ASN A 121 5.42 14.14 -6.06
C ASN A 121 5.04 15.00 -4.85
N GLU A 122 5.64 16.19 -4.77
CA GLU A 122 5.42 17.16 -3.70
C GLU A 122 3.94 17.52 -3.51
N SER A 123 3.24 17.87 -4.60
CA SER A 123 1.81 18.22 -4.55
C SER A 123 0.92 17.13 -3.93
N TYR A 124 1.23 15.85 -4.19
CA TYR A 124 0.49 14.73 -3.62
C TYR A 124 0.85 14.52 -2.15
N TYR A 125 2.14 14.63 -1.81
CA TYR A 125 2.62 14.56 -0.44
C TYR A 125 1.95 15.64 0.42
N ASP A 126 1.99 16.90 -0.01
CA ASP A 126 1.41 18.02 0.74
C ASP A 126 -0.07 17.83 0.99
N LYS A 127 -0.82 17.44 -0.04
CA LYS A 127 -2.26 17.20 0.05
C LYS A 127 -2.60 16.07 1.01
N LYS A 128 -1.77 15.02 1.08
CA LYS A 128 -2.09 13.81 1.85
C LYS A 128 -1.51 13.80 3.25
N ILE A 129 -0.43 14.52 3.47
CA ILE A 129 0.36 14.49 4.70
C ILE A 129 0.36 15.87 5.34
N THR A 130 1.05 16.84 4.75
CA THR A 130 1.30 18.16 5.34
C THR A 130 0.01 18.90 5.72
N GLN A 131 -0.94 18.98 4.78
CA GLN A 131 -2.22 19.68 5.00
C GLN A 131 -3.05 19.01 6.09
N VAL A 132 -3.10 17.67 6.10
CA VAL A 132 -3.88 16.90 7.09
C VAL A 132 -3.30 17.08 8.50
N LEU A 133 -1.98 17.07 8.64
CA LEU A 133 -1.31 17.35 9.91
C LEU A 133 -1.63 18.76 10.42
N ALA A 134 -1.59 19.76 9.52
CA ALA A 134 -1.91 21.14 9.87
C ALA A 134 -3.36 21.32 10.31
N GLU A 135 -4.32 20.70 9.61
CA GLU A 135 -5.75 20.71 9.97
C GLU A 135 -5.99 20.06 11.34
N THR A 136 -5.29 18.95 11.61
CA THR A 136 -5.39 18.24 12.91
C THR A 136 -4.87 19.11 14.05
N ALA A 137 -3.71 19.76 13.87
CA ALA A 137 -3.13 20.66 14.87
C ALA A 137 -3.97 21.92 15.13
N GLN A 138 -4.70 22.43 14.14
CA GLN A 138 -5.63 23.55 14.35
C GLN A 138 -6.83 23.13 15.20
N THR A 139 -7.35 21.92 14.97
CA THR A 139 -8.49 21.40 15.73
C THR A 139 -8.14 21.19 17.20
N GLU A 140 -6.94 20.69 17.51
CA GLU A 140 -6.47 20.47 18.90
C GLU A 140 -6.20 21.76 19.68
N ASN A 141 -5.98 22.91 19.01
CA ASN A 141 -5.73 24.19 19.66
C ASN A 141 -7.02 25.02 19.92
N THR A 142 -8.18 24.51 19.50
CA THR A 142 -9.47 25.22 19.65
C THR A 142 -10.39 24.62 20.71
N ASP A 143 -9.95 23.55 21.39
CA ASP A 143 -10.59 22.93 22.56
C ASP A 143 -9.76 23.17 23.84
#